data_AF-A0A132MJZ2-F1
#
_entry.id   AF-A0A132MJZ2-F1
#
_cell.length_a   1.000
_cell.length_b   1.000
_cell.length_c   1.000
_cell.angle_alpha   90.00
_cell.angle_beta   90.00
_cell.angle_gamma   90.00
#
_symmetry.space_group_name_H-M   'P 1'
#
loop_
_entity.id
_entity.type
_entity.pdbx_description
1 polymer ?
#
loop_
_entity_poly.entity_id
_entity_poly.type
_entity_poly.pdbx_seq_one_letter_code
_entity_poly.pdbx_strand_id
1 'polypeptide(L)'
;MVSGYVQGVYFRDTCRRMAIRRGVAGWVRNLPDGTVEAVFEGDPDSVQQMVAWAHQGPPHAVVDRVDVYEEDPEGLTGFEIRPTPWR
;
A
#
# COMPACT_ATOMS: atom_id res chain seq x y z
N MET A 1 6.60 3.18 2.20
CA MET A 1 5.80 4.01 3.14
C MET A 1 5.15 5.16 2.38
N VAL A 2 3.98 5.63 2.82
CA VAL A 2 3.22 6.72 2.21
C VAL A 2 2.81 7.71 3.31
N SER A 3 3.05 9.00 3.10
CA SER A 3 2.73 10.07 4.05
C SER A 3 1.88 11.18 3.41
N GLY A 4 1.17 11.92 4.26
CA GLY A 4 0.24 13.00 3.89
C GLY A 4 -1.14 12.81 4.51
N TYR A 5 -2.17 13.36 3.88
CA TYR A 5 -3.57 13.08 4.24
C TYR A 5 -4.00 11.74 3.63
N VAL A 6 -3.58 10.65 4.27
CA VAL A 6 -3.68 9.27 3.73
C VAL A 6 -4.45 8.30 4.62
N GLN A 7 -4.90 8.75 5.80
CA GLN A 7 -5.79 7.98 6.69
C GLN A 7 -7.21 8.56 6.71
N GLY A 8 -8.22 7.72 6.93
CA GLY A 8 -9.63 8.14 6.86
C GLY A 8 -10.17 8.34 5.43
N VAL A 9 -9.35 8.03 4.41
CA VAL A 9 -9.64 8.32 2.99
C VAL A 9 -9.83 7.05 2.14
N TYR A 10 -10.11 5.90 2.76
CA TYR A 10 -10.23 4.59 2.10
C TYR A 10 -8.96 4.06 1.41
N PHE A 11 -7.78 4.56 1.82
CA PHE A 11 -6.49 4.16 1.22
C PHE A 11 -6.28 2.64 1.26
N ARG A 12 -6.39 2.02 2.45
CA ARG A 12 -6.19 0.58 2.64
C ARG A 12 -7.15 -0.28 1.82
N ASP A 13 -8.44 0.09 1.78
CA ASP A 13 -9.46 -0.66 1.04
C ASP A 13 -9.23 -0.58 -0.48
N THR A 14 -8.95 0.63 -0.99
CA THR A 14 -8.67 0.83 -2.42
C THR A 14 -7.38 0.14 -2.84
N CYS A 15 -6.33 0.23 -2.02
CA CYS A 15 -5.06 -0.46 -2.22
C CYS A 15 -5.28 -1.96 -2.39
N ARG A 16 -6.01 -2.60 -1.45
CA ARG A 16 -6.32 -4.02 -1.52
C ARG A 16 -7.09 -4.40 -2.78
N ARG A 17 -8.13 -3.64 -3.16
CA ARG A 17 -8.90 -3.91 -4.38
C ARG A 17 -8.03 -3.84 -5.64
N MET A 18 -7.14 -2.85 -5.71
CA MET A 18 -6.23 -2.70 -6.83
C MET A 18 -5.19 -3.81 -6.91
N ALA A 19 -4.60 -4.18 -5.77
CA ALA A 19 -3.65 -5.28 -5.69
C ALA A 19 -4.28 -6.59 -6.19
N ILE A 20 -5.48 -6.93 -5.68
CA ILE A 20 -6.23 -8.12 -6.11
C ILE A 20 -6.51 -8.09 -7.62
N ARG A 21 -6.95 -6.96 -8.17
CA ARG A 21 -7.23 -6.82 -9.60
C ARG A 21 -6.00 -7.03 -10.48
N ARG A 22 -4.81 -6.75 -9.94
CA ARG A 22 -3.52 -6.85 -10.62
C ARG A 22 -2.77 -8.14 -10.32
N GLY A 23 -3.32 -9.02 -9.49
CA GLY A 23 -2.62 -10.24 -9.07
C GLY A 23 -1.38 -9.96 -8.20
N VAL A 24 -1.32 -8.81 -7.53
CA VAL A 24 -0.23 -8.46 -6.62
C VAL A 24 -0.57 -8.95 -5.22
N ALA A 25 0.36 -9.71 -4.62
CA ALA A 25 0.29 -10.14 -3.24
C ALA A 25 0.90 -9.11 -2.29
N GLY A 26 0.62 -9.23 -1.00
CA GLY A 26 1.19 -8.35 0.01
C GLY A 26 0.21 -7.90 1.08
N TRP A 27 0.43 -6.71 1.62
CA TRP A 27 -0.41 -6.16 2.67
C TRP A 27 -0.33 -4.64 2.75
N VAL A 28 -1.31 -4.05 3.42
CA VAL A 28 -1.34 -2.61 3.72
C VAL A 28 -1.82 -2.36 5.16
N ARG A 29 -1.21 -1.41 5.87
CA ARG A 29 -1.65 -0.96 7.20
C ARG A 29 -1.47 0.53 7.40
N ASN A 30 -2.24 1.07 8.34
CA ASN A 30 -1.97 2.38 8.90
C ASN A 30 -0.91 2.23 10.00
N LEU A 31 -0.11 3.27 10.18
CA LEU A 31 0.79 3.40 11.32
C LEU A 31 0.28 4.49 12.29
N PRO A 32 0.63 4.42 13.59
CA PRO A 32 0.20 5.40 14.59
C PRO A 32 0.67 6.83 14.33
N ASP A 33 1.73 7.01 13.55
CA ASP A 33 2.29 8.30 13.17
C ASP A 33 1.53 9.01 12.03
N GLY A 34 0.43 8.41 11.55
CA GLY A 34 -0.38 8.95 10.46
C GLY A 34 0.02 8.45 9.07
N THR A 35 1.12 7.70 8.93
CA THR A 35 1.54 7.14 7.64
C THR A 35 0.78 5.86 7.28
N VAL A 36 0.89 5.45 6.02
CA VAL A 36 0.48 4.14 5.52
C VAL A 36 1.72 3.36 5.10
N GLU A 37 1.76 2.10 5.46
CA GLU A 37 2.78 1.16 5.01
C GLU A 37 2.12 0.09 4.14
N ALA A 38 2.74 -0.20 3.00
CA ALA A 38 2.28 -1.22 2.07
C ALA A 38 3.47 -2.02 1.56
N VAL A 39 3.29 -3.33 1.47
CA VAL A 39 4.21 -4.26 0.82
C VAL A 39 3.50 -4.86 -0.39
N PHE A 40 4.22 -4.92 -1.50
CA PHE A 40 3.76 -5.44 -2.78
C PHE A 40 4.75 -6.49 -3.27
N GLU A 41 4.25 -7.69 -3.56
CA GLU A 41 5.03 -8.78 -4.11
C GLU A 41 4.31 -9.36 -5.33
N GLY A 42 5.05 -9.61 -6.41
CA GLY A 42 4.52 -10.18 -7.63
C GLY A 42 5.29 -9.77 -8.86
N ASP A 43 4.62 -9.85 -10.02
CA ASP A 43 5.16 -9.40 -11.29
C ASP A 43 5.67 -7.94 -11.23
N PRO A 44 6.90 -7.64 -11.69
CA PRO A 44 7.51 -6.32 -11.55
C PRO A 44 6.66 -5.18 -12.14
N ASP A 45 6.05 -5.37 -13.30
CA ASP A 45 5.22 -4.34 -13.94
C ASP A 45 3.94 -4.08 -13.15
N SER A 46 3.38 -5.14 -12.55
CA SER A 46 2.20 -5.04 -11.69
C SER A 46 2.52 -4.35 -10.36
N VAL A 47 3.67 -4.66 -9.76
CA VAL A 47 4.18 -4.00 -8.55
C VAL A 47 4.47 -2.52 -8.82
N GLN A 48 5.15 -2.18 -9.92
CA GLN A 48 5.41 -0.79 -10.30
C GLN A 48 4.11 0.01 -10.48
N GLN A 49 3.06 -0.59 -11.04
CA GLN A 49 1.75 0.07 -11.14
C GLN A 49 1.09 0.30 -9.78
N MET A 50 1.30 -0.59 -8.80
CA MET A 50 0.84 -0.37 -7.42
C MET A 50 1.62 0.77 -6.74
N VAL A 51 2.94 0.81 -6.92
CA VAL A 51 3.79 1.91 -6.42
C VAL A 51 3.36 3.24 -7.06
N ALA A 52 3.21 3.29 -8.38
CA ALA A 52 2.76 4.50 -9.08
C ALA A 52 1.38 4.97 -8.61
N TRP A 53 0.45 4.05 -8.36
CA TRP A 53 -0.83 4.40 -7.76
C TRP A 53 -0.69 4.93 -6.33
N ALA A 54 0.23 4.41 -5.52
CA ALA A 54 0.43 4.87 -4.14
C ALA A 54 0.86 6.35 -4.05
N HIS A 55 1.47 6.90 -5.10
CA HIS A 55 1.74 8.35 -5.22
C HIS A 55 0.49 9.20 -5.45
N GLN A 56 -0.62 8.62 -5.89
CA GLN A 56 -1.90 9.30 -6.11
C GLN A 56 -2.88 9.02 -4.96
N GLY A 57 -2.97 7.74 -4.56
CA GLY A 57 -3.93 7.27 -3.58
C GLY A 57 -5.38 7.24 -4.10
N PRO A 58 -6.36 6.99 -3.21
CA PRO A 58 -7.78 7.11 -3.51
C PRO A 58 -8.22 8.58 -3.69
N PRO A 59 -9.42 8.87 -4.24
CA PRO A 59 -9.85 10.23 -4.60
C PRO A 59 -9.79 11.30 -3.51
N HIS A 60 -9.86 10.91 -2.23
CA HIS A 60 -9.83 11.82 -1.09
C HIS A 60 -8.45 11.92 -0.42
N ALA A 61 -7.45 11.20 -0.91
CA ALA A 61 -6.09 11.27 -0.38
C ALA A 61 -5.34 12.48 -0.93
N VAL A 62 -4.45 13.02 -0.11
CA VAL A 62 -3.38 13.91 -0.54
C VAL A 62 -2.08 13.27 -0.11
N VAL A 63 -1.30 12.79 -1.08
CA VAL A 63 -0.03 12.10 -0.85
C VAL A 63 1.11 13.11 -0.98
N ASP A 64 1.89 13.28 0.09
CA ASP A 64 3.02 14.22 0.12
C ASP A 64 4.33 13.54 -0.26
N ARG A 65 4.55 12.31 0.23
CA ARG A 65 5.77 11.53 -0.04
C ARG A 65 5.47 10.04 -0.03
N VAL A 66 6.14 9.34 -0.94
CA VAL A 66 6.25 7.88 -0.95
C VAL A 66 7.72 7.52 -0.89
N ASP A 67 8.08 6.69 0.08
CA ASP A 67 9.41 6.10 0.23
C ASP A 67 9.32 4.62 -0.15
N VAL A 68 10.09 4.21 -1.16
CA VAL A 68 10.07 2.85 -1.73
C VAL A 68 11.38 2.15 -1.40
N TYR A 69 11.29 0.92 -0.93
CA TYR A 69 12.44 0.06 -0.63
C TYR A 69 12.23 -1.27 -1.36
N GLU A 70 13.26 -1.74 -2.06
CA GLU A 70 13.27 -3.07 -2.65
C GLU A 70 13.65 -4.09 -1.58
N GLU A 71 12.92 -5.20 -1.53
CA GLU A 71 13.14 -6.31 -0.60
C GLU A 71 13.07 -7.64 -1.36
N ASP A 72 13.65 -8.70 -0.79
CA ASP A 72 13.55 -10.05 -1.34
C ASP A 72 12.11 -10.57 -1.22
N PRO A 73 11.57 -11.27 -2.24
CA PRO A 73 10.22 -11.84 -2.16
C PRO A 73 10.05 -12.82 -0.98
N GLU A 74 8.97 -12.65 -0.22
CA GLU A 74 8.66 -13.50 0.95
C GLU A 74 7.80 -14.73 0.57
N GLY A 75 7.29 -14.79 -0.67
CA GLY A 75 6.35 -15.82 -1.13
C GLY A 75 4.91 -15.54 -0.70
N LEU A 76 4.52 -14.27 -0.58
CA LEU A 76 3.20 -13.87 -0.10
C LEU A 76 2.08 -14.33 -1.06
N THR A 77 0.94 -14.70 -0.49
CA THR A 77 -0.25 -15.09 -1.25
C THR A 77 -1.46 -14.26 -0.85
N GLY A 78 -2.12 -13.66 -1.84
CA GLY A 78 -3.24 -12.74 -1.61
C GLY A 78 -2.81 -11.37 -1.06
N PHE A 79 -3.80 -10.53 -0.74
CA PHE A 79 -3.55 -9.17 -0.27
C PHE A 79 -4.40 -8.82 0.97
N GLU A 80 -3.73 -8.46 2.06
CA GLU A 80 -4.34 -8.27 3.37
C GLU A 80 -4.37 -6.80 3.81
N ILE A 81 -5.42 -6.43 4.55
CA ILE A 81 -5.42 -5.20 5.34
C ILE A 81 -5.02 -5.58 6.77
N ARG A 82 -3.81 -5.19 7.18
CA ARG A 82 -3.29 -5.47 8.52
C ARG A 82 -3.80 -4.42 9.53
N PRO A 83 -3.94 -4.80 10.82
CA PRO A 83 -4.32 -3.86 11.86
C PRO A 83 -3.26 -2.78 12.06
N THR A 84 -3.69 -1.61 12.55
CA THR A 84 -2.75 -0.61 13.05
C THR A 84 -2.06 -1.18 14.29
N PRO A 85 -0.71 -1.23 14.34
CA PRO A 85 -0.01 -1.72 15.51
C PRO A 85 -0.26 -0.81 16.71
N TRP A 86 -0.31 -1.40 17.91
CA TRP A 86 -0.26 -0.63 19.16
C TRP A 86 1.13 -0.05 19.36
N ARG A 87 1.20 1.06 20.09
CA ARG A 87 2.47 1.70 20.44
C ARG A 87 3.20 0.94 21.54
#